data_AF-A0A401QKI5-F1
#
_entry.id   AF-A0A401QKI5-F1
#
_cell.length_a   1.000
_cell.length_b   1.000
_cell.length_c   1.000
_cell.angle_alpha   90.00
_cell.angle_beta   90.00
_cell.angle_gamma   90.00
#
_symmetry.space_group_name_H-M   'P 1'
#
loop_
_entity.id
_entity.type
_entity.pdbx_description
1 polymer ?
#
loop_
_entity_poly.entity_id
_entity_poly.type
_entity_poly.pdbx_seq_one_letter_code
_entity_poly.pdbx_strand_id
1 'polypeptide(L)'
;AAGVAMAEDGAPQLVDYFVVAGLTSASKPLEEGTPKLAMPLEPIADVAIIIRSEGEEVPEGFTCIETTLTGHSADLNCGLLTTSRMFLCYRRGREKLPLIDLG
;
A
#
# COMPACT_ATOMS: atom_id res chain seq x y z
N ALA A 1 27.55 -17.24 -50.92
CA ALA A 1 27.24 -16.57 -49.64
C ALA A 1 26.04 -15.67 -49.86
N ALA A 2 24.87 -16.03 -49.34
CA ALA A 2 23.68 -15.19 -49.33
C ALA A 2 23.26 -15.05 -47.87
N GLY A 3 23.35 -13.83 -47.35
CA GLY A 3 23.03 -13.52 -45.95
C GLY A 3 21.53 -13.58 -45.72
N VAL A 4 21.13 -14.24 -44.63
CA VAL A 4 19.76 -14.22 -44.12
C VAL A 4 19.61 -12.98 -43.25
N ALA A 5 18.64 -12.13 -43.58
CA ALA A 5 18.26 -10.98 -42.79
C ALA A 5 17.61 -11.44 -41.48
N MET A 6 18.11 -10.93 -40.35
CA MET A 6 17.49 -11.12 -39.05
C MET A 6 16.22 -10.26 -38.99
N ALA A 7 15.05 -10.88 -38.92
CA ALA A 7 13.83 -10.19 -38.54
C ALA A 7 13.92 -9.86 -37.04
N GLU A 8 13.76 -8.58 -36.70
CA GLU A 8 13.65 -8.14 -35.31
C GLU A 8 12.32 -8.66 -34.74
N ASP A 9 12.41 -9.76 -33.99
CA ASP A 9 11.30 -10.31 -33.21
C ASP A 9 11.14 -9.46 -31.95
N GLY A 10 10.24 -8.47 -32.03
CA GLY A 10 9.85 -7.66 -30.89
C GLY A 10 9.27 -8.53 -29.78
N ALA A 11 9.80 -8.41 -28.56
CA ALA A 11 9.40 -9.22 -27.42
C ALA A 11 7.87 -9.23 -27.23
N PRO A 12 7.26 -10.38 -26.91
CA PRO A 12 5.82 -10.48 -26.74
C PRO A 12 5.35 -9.54 -25.62
N GLN A 13 4.43 -8.63 -25.95
CA GLN A 13 3.83 -7.73 -24.98
C GLN A 13 2.79 -8.48 -24.16
N LEU A 14 3.02 -8.57 -22.85
CA LEU A 14 2.03 -9.11 -21.92
C LEU A 14 0.90 -8.09 -21.76
N VAL A 15 -0.33 -8.54 -22.03
CA VAL A 15 -1.54 -7.75 -21.87
C VAL A 15 -2.51 -8.52 -20.97
N ASP A 16 -3.08 -7.83 -19.99
CA ASP A 16 -4.10 -8.40 -19.10
C ASP A 16 -5.47 -8.36 -19.77
N TYR A 17 -5.97 -9.54 -20.16
CA TYR A 17 -7.35 -9.70 -20.65
C TYR A 17 -8.23 -10.19 -19.50
N PHE A 18 -9.22 -9.39 -19.11
CA PHE A 18 -10.28 -9.83 -18.21
C PHE A 18 -11.57 -10.05 -19.00
N VAL A 19 -12.25 -11.18 -18.77
CA VAL A 19 -13.56 -11.49 -19.35
C VAL A 19 -14.60 -11.43 -18.25
N VAL A 20 -15.70 -10.71 -18.50
CA VAL A 20 -16.85 -10.64 -17.60
C VAL A 20 -18.00 -11.44 -18.21
N ALA A 21 -18.44 -12.50 -17.54
CA ALA A 21 -19.63 -13.27 -17.93
C ALA A 21 -20.86 -12.81 -17.13
N GLY A 22 -22.06 -12.92 -17.70
CA GLY A 22 -23.33 -12.61 -17.01
C GLY A 22 -23.87 -11.19 -17.20
N LEU A 23 -23.47 -10.51 -18.26
CA LEU A 23 -24.01 -9.20 -18.64
C LEU A 23 -25.52 -9.30 -18.93
N THR A 24 -26.30 -8.40 -18.35
CA THR A 24 -27.75 -8.25 -18.61
C THR A 24 -27.99 -7.01 -19.47
N SER A 25 -29.21 -6.80 -19.96
CA SER A 25 -29.51 -5.59 -20.77
C SER A 25 -29.29 -4.26 -20.02
N ALA A 26 -29.05 -4.28 -18.70
CA ALA A 26 -28.75 -3.10 -17.89
C ALA A 26 -27.25 -2.89 -17.61
N SER A 27 -26.37 -3.82 -18.01
CA SER A 27 -24.93 -3.69 -17.74
C SER A 27 -24.30 -2.63 -18.65
N LYS A 28 -23.54 -1.71 -18.06
CA LYS A 28 -22.69 -0.76 -18.78
C LYS A 28 -21.29 -1.36 -18.96
N PRO A 29 -20.65 -1.17 -20.13
CA PRO A 29 -19.25 -1.52 -20.30
C PRO A 29 -18.40 -0.86 -19.21
N LEU A 30 -17.42 -1.60 -18.69
CA LEU A 30 -16.37 -1.02 -17.86
C LEU A 30 -15.63 -0.02 -18.76
N GLU A 31 -15.79 1.28 -18.51
CA GLU A 31 -14.94 2.26 -19.18
C GLU A 31 -13.49 1.92 -18.86
N GLU A 32 -12.64 1.95 -19.89
CA GLU A 32 -11.19 2.09 -19.75
C GLU A 32 -10.88 3.45 -19.11
N GLY A 33 -11.29 3.63 -17.86
CA GLY A 33 -10.62 4.54 -16.99
C GLY A 33 -9.21 4.01 -16.94
N THR A 34 -8.27 4.72 -17.59
CA THR A 34 -6.86 4.62 -17.23
C THR A 34 -6.85 4.58 -15.71
N PRO A 35 -6.44 3.47 -15.06
CA PRO A 35 -6.19 3.55 -13.64
C PRO A 35 -5.21 4.70 -13.56
N LYS A 36 -5.61 5.81 -12.93
CA LYS A 36 -4.64 6.82 -12.53
C LYS A 36 -3.60 5.98 -11.82
N LEU A 37 -2.47 5.77 -12.48
CA LEU A 37 -1.32 5.06 -11.93
C LEU A 37 -0.93 5.95 -10.78
N ALA A 38 -1.58 5.74 -9.64
CA ALA A 38 -1.17 6.31 -8.38
C ALA A 38 0.28 5.86 -8.30
N MET A 39 1.20 6.81 -8.44
CA MET A 39 2.62 6.50 -8.35
C MET A 39 2.75 5.59 -7.13
N PRO A 40 3.31 4.38 -7.28
CA PRO A 40 3.35 3.43 -6.20
C PRO A 40 3.97 4.13 -4.99
N LEU A 41 3.14 4.37 -3.96
CA LEU A 41 3.62 4.81 -2.68
C LEU A 41 4.76 3.86 -2.30
N GLU A 42 5.80 4.36 -1.63
CA GLU A 42 6.94 3.52 -1.21
C GLU A 42 6.47 2.27 -0.43
N PRO A 43 7.27 1.24 -0.16
CA PRO A 43 6.81 0.21 0.75
C PRO A 43 6.83 0.74 2.20
N ILE A 44 6.03 0.14 3.08
CA ILE A 44 6.26 0.29 4.53
C ILE A 44 7.51 -0.53 4.84
N ALA A 45 8.53 0.12 5.39
CA ALA A 45 9.85 -0.45 5.61
C ALA A 45 10.21 -0.56 7.09
N ASP A 46 9.44 0.11 7.96
CA ASP A 46 9.68 0.13 9.40
C ASP A 46 8.39 0.42 10.17
N VAL A 47 8.33 -0.06 11.41
CA VAL A 47 7.25 0.22 12.37
C VAL A 47 7.83 0.51 13.75
N ALA A 48 7.14 1.32 14.54
CA ALA A 48 7.51 1.63 15.91
C ALA A 48 6.25 1.82 16.76
N ILE A 49 6.33 1.56 18.06
CA ILE A 49 5.28 1.90 19.03
C ILE A 49 5.78 3.09 19.85
N ILE A 50 4.91 4.08 20.07
CA ILE A 50 5.18 5.19 20.99
C ILE A 50 4.20 5.17 22.16
N ILE A 51 4.67 5.60 23.32
CA ILE A 51 3.89 5.78 24.53
C ILE A 51 3.71 7.27 24.82
N ARG A 52 2.66 7.85 24.26
CA ARG A 52 2.37 9.30 24.36
C ARG A 52 2.20 9.77 25.81
N SER A 53 1.72 8.90 26.71
CA SER A 53 1.55 9.24 28.13
C SER A 53 2.88 9.43 28.87
N GLU A 54 3.96 8.82 28.39
CA GLU A 54 5.32 8.97 28.94
C GLU A 54 6.11 10.08 28.25
N GLY A 55 5.48 10.84 27.35
CA GLY A 55 6.11 11.94 26.62
C GLY A 55 6.91 11.50 25.40
N GLU A 56 6.75 10.27 24.91
CA GLU A 56 7.36 9.85 23.65
C GLU A 56 6.72 10.56 22.45
N GLU A 57 7.57 10.98 21.53
CA GLU A 57 7.21 11.68 20.30
C GLU A 57 7.35 10.76 19.08
N VAL A 58 6.74 11.15 17.96
CA VAL A 58 6.86 10.41 16.70
C VAL A 58 8.33 10.45 16.22
N PRO A 59 8.98 9.31 15.95
CA PRO A 59 10.35 9.29 15.46
C PRO A 59 10.49 10.00 14.11
N GLU A 60 11.69 10.51 13.81
CA GLU A 60 11.96 11.22 12.56
C GLU A 60 11.66 10.33 11.33
N GLY A 61 10.89 10.88 10.39
CA GLY A 61 10.49 10.17 9.16
C GLY A 61 9.38 9.13 9.35
N PHE A 62 8.85 8.96 10.56
CA PHE A 62 7.69 8.10 10.82
C PHE A 62 6.38 8.90 10.75
N THR A 63 5.31 8.19 10.44
CA THR A 63 3.93 8.66 10.50
C THR A 63 3.21 7.89 11.60
N CYS A 64 2.63 8.61 12.56
CA CYS A 64 1.82 8.03 13.62
C CYS A 64 0.38 7.79 13.16
N ILE A 65 -0.19 6.64 13.50
CA ILE A 65 -1.61 6.33 13.31
C ILE A 65 -2.32 6.70 14.60
N GLU A 66 -2.87 7.91 14.67
CA GLU A 66 -3.57 8.41 15.86
C GLU A 66 -5.07 8.06 15.86
N THR A 67 -5.65 7.92 14.67
CA THR A 67 -7.06 7.61 14.48
C THR A 67 -7.24 6.49 13.48
N THR A 68 -8.23 5.65 13.73
CA THR A 68 -8.72 4.62 12.81
C THR A 68 -9.43 5.27 11.61
N LEU A 69 -9.64 4.51 10.53
CA LEU A 69 -10.34 5.00 9.34
C LEU A 69 -11.77 5.50 9.60
N THR A 70 -12.38 5.09 10.72
CA THR A 70 -13.72 5.53 11.14
C THR A 70 -13.69 6.71 12.12
N GLY A 71 -12.52 7.26 12.43
CA GLY A 71 -12.35 8.43 13.29
C GLY A 71 -12.23 8.13 14.80
N HIS A 72 -12.23 6.86 15.21
CA HIS A 72 -11.97 6.49 16.61
C HIS A 72 -10.48 6.55 16.92
N SER A 73 -10.12 6.78 18.19
CA SER A 73 -8.73 6.68 18.66
C SER A 73 -8.11 5.34 18.28
N ALA A 74 -6.87 5.36 17.78
CA ALA A 74 -6.08 4.17 17.48
C ALA A 74 -5.17 3.76 18.66
N ASP A 75 -5.50 4.20 19.88
CA ASP A 75 -4.80 3.79 21.09
C ASP A 75 -4.92 2.26 21.28
N LEU A 76 -3.78 1.58 21.26
CA LEU A 76 -3.68 0.13 21.35
C LEU A 76 -4.12 -0.39 22.74
N ASN A 77 -4.16 0.47 23.75
CA ASN A 77 -4.59 0.15 25.12
C ASN A 77 -5.99 0.69 25.44
N CYS A 78 -6.83 0.97 24.45
CA CYS A 78 -8.16 1.53 24.66
C CYS A 78 -9.04 0.60 25.53
N GLY A 79 -9.15 0.91 26.83
CA GLY A 79 -9.93 0.08 27.77
C GLY A 79 -9.88 0.50 29.24
N LEU A 80 -8.91 1.33 29.66
CA LEU A 80 -8.84 1.84 31.03
C LEU A 80 -8.19 3.23 31.08
N LEU A 81 -8.71 4.15 31.91
CA LEU A 81 -8.19 5.52 32.00
C LEU A 81 -6.75 5.61 32.52
N THR A 82 -6.26 4.54 33.15
CA THR A 82 -4.93 4.47 33.77
C THR A 82 -3.90 3.77 32.90
N THR A 83 -4.26 3.29 31.70
CA THR A 83 -3.31 2.61 30.82
C THR A 83 -2.54 3.60 29.97
N SER A 84 -1.27 3.28 29.73
CA SER A 84 -0.40 4.07 28.88
C SER A 84 -0.99 4.18 27.47
N ARG A 85 -0.99 5.40 26.92
CA ARG A 85 -1.57 5.66 25.60
C ARG A 85 -0.59 5.27 24.51
N MET A 86 -0.84 4.14 23.85
CA MET A 86 0.10 3.51 22.92
C MET A 86 -0.37 3.65 21.47
N PHE A 87 0.52 4.08 20.58
CA PHE A 87 0.18 4.28 19.17
C PHE A 87 1.21 3.65 18.23
N LEU A 88 0.72 3.10 17.12
CA LEU A 88 1.55 2.56 16.05
C LEU A 88 2.02 3.67 15.11
N CYS A 89 3.32 3.70 14.85
CA CYS A 89 3.97 4.53 13.86
C CYS A 89 4.56 3.65 12.75
N TYR A 90 4.58 4.16 11.53
CA TYR A 90 5.19 3.47 10.40
C TYR A 90 6.06 4.42 9.58
N ARG A 91 7.10 3.89 8.96
CA ARG A 91 7.95 4.62 8.02
C ARG A 91 7.90 3.94 6.66
N ARG A 92 7.81 4.77 5.63
CA ARG A 92 7.82 4.32 4.24
C ARG A 92 9.18 4.64 3.64
N GLY A 93 9.69 3.78 2.77
CA GLY A 93 10.98 4.02 2.12
C GLY A 93 11.50 2.77 1.42
N ARG A 94 12.55 2.96 0.62
CA ARG A 94 13.22 1.87 -0.12
C ARG A 94 14.63 1.55 0.39
N GLU A 95 15.04 2.20 1.48
CA GLU A 95 16.35 1.97 2.12
C GLU A 95 16.44 0.57 2.74
N LYS A 96 15.30 0.02 3.19
CA LYS A 96 15.17 -1.33 3.72
C LYS A 96 14.18 -2.14 2.89
N LEU A 97 14.19 -3.47 3.06
CA LEU A 97 13.21 -4.35 2.44
C LEU A 97 11.78 -4.03 2.94
N PRO A 98 10.75 -4.20 2.10
CA PRO A 98 9.36 -4.06 2.53
C PRO A 98 9.02 -4.98 3.70
N LEU A 99 8.32 -4.45 4.69
CA LEU A 99 7.66 -5.26 5.71
C LEU A 99 6.47 -5.98 5.06
N ILE A 100 6.50 -7.31 5.10
CA ILE A 100 5.50 -8.19 4.47
C ILE A 100 4.58 -8.89 5.49
N ASP A 101 4.95 -8.87 6.78
CA ASP A 101 4.21 -9.53 7.84
C ASP A 101 4.45 -8.83 9.20
N LEU A 102 3.48 -8.93 10.11
CA LEU A 102 3.51 -8.44 11.49
C LEU A 102 2.81 -9.49 12.38
N GLY A 103 3.52 -10.04 13.36
CA GLY A 103 3.04 -11.11 14.25
C GLY A 103 3.18 -10.78 15.73
#